data_AF-A0A9E7AWF5-F1
#
_entry.id   AF-A0A9E7AWF5-F1
#
_cell.length_a   1.000
_cell.length_b   1.000
_cell.length_c   1.000
_cell.angle_alpha   90.00
_cell.angle_beta   90.00
_cell.angle_gamma   90.00
#
_symmetry.space_group_name_H-M   'P 1'
#
loop_
_entity.id
_entity.type
_entity.pdbx_description
1 polymer ?
#
loop_
_entity_poly.entity_id
_entity_poly.type
_entity_poly.pdbx_seq_one_letter_code
_entity_poly.pdbx_strand_id
1 'polypeptide(L)'
;MHQSRNPARGKQTTAWHMNSKSPNTISTPKISIPKGGGTVRGADENFHVDAFTGTAAVSIPIPLPQSRSLTPGLGISYSSGSGNGLLGIGCDLSEDAISIKTNRALPRYDGTDIFMLNGAELVLQNASENIYLERRQASFALIEKMGDKENTYWKITHNDNSVSIYGNTDETRIYNPADRTQVFKWLISGQSDPEGNKIKYSYKKFGSGANTYLCAVEYGNYILNKEELFAFRIWIDYGQIEFTAGEKTFTAAGVKNAPVSRRPDILSNYRAGFLVRTEYLVKNIFVVHNFVDDPSTGRDCIVHRVQFSYTDPAGANSLSALREVKEYGFAKTGTNTYKTRNLPALNLSFSGFSCEEKTVHFKQVADDSGNPVNQPLNLVDYLREGEPGILYRNAETLYFYHALGEGKYRKSKETIYRAQPLCRFPHAAQPGEPRRKWRNPGGMERGAKQRLLPVEWK
;
A
#
# COMPACT_ATOMS: atom_id res chain seq x y z
N MET A 1 -33.47 21.54 38.20
CA MET A 1 -33.27 21.56 36.74
C MET A 1 -31.77 21.62 36.46
N HIS A 2 -31.11 20.47 36.37
CA HIS A 2 -29.72 20.37 35.93
C HIS A 2 -29.72 19.54 34.63
N GLN A 3 -29.38 20.17 33.50
CA GLN A 3 -29.12 19.46 32.24
C GLN A 3 -27.60 19.43 32.02
N SER A 4 -27.04 18.23 32.08
CA SER A 4 -25.68 17.95 31.62
C SER A 4 -25.67 17.89 30.09
N ARG A 5 -24.81 18.70 29.46
CA ARG A 5 -24.46 18.58 28.04
C ARG A 5 -23.25 17.64 27.92
N ASN A 6 -23.40 16.57 27.15
CA ASN A 6 -22.31 15.69 26.74
C ASN A 6 -22.32 15.65 25.20
N PRO A 7 -21.27 16.11 24.50
CA PRO A 7 -21.22 16.02 23.04
C PRO A 7 -20.64 14.66 22.62
N ALA A 8 -21.44 13.88 21.89
CA ALA A 8 -21.04 12.60 21.31
C ALA A 8 -19.97 12.80 20.23
N ARG A 9 -18.78 12.23 20.43
CA ARG A 9 -17.76 12.01 19.39
C ARG A 9 -18.09 10.72 18.64
N GLY A 10 -18.27 10.82 17.32
CA GLY A 10 -18.45 9.69 16.42
C GLY A 10 -17.20 8.81 16.39
N LYS A 11 -17.36 7.53 16.77
CA LYS A 11 -16.40 6.46 16.53
C LYS A 11 -16.74 5.82 15.19
N GLN A 12 -15.79 5.82 14.24
CA GLN A 12 -15.80 4.88 13.13
C GLN A 12 -15.40 3.51 13.69
N THR A 13 -16.37 2.63 13.87
CA THR A 13 -16.14 1.20 14.07
C THR A 13 -16.21 0.51 12.73
N THR A 14 -15.15 -0.21 12.38
CA THR A 14 -15.16 -1.26 11.35
C THR A 14 -16.34 -2.18 11.63
N ALA A 15 -17.30 -2.18 10.71
CA ALA A 15 -18.49 -3.02 10.79
C ALA A 15 -18.08 -4.46 10.50
N TRP A 16 -17.74 -5.20 11.56
CA TRP A 16 -17.97 -6.63 11.56
C TRP A 16 -19.47 -6.83 11.33
N HIS A 17 -19.85 -7.60 10.31
CA HIS A 17 -21.23 -8.08 10.17
C HIS A 17 -21.54 -9.03 11.32
N MET A 18 -21.77 -8.47 12.51
CA MET A 18 -22.46 -9.15 13.59
C MET A 18 -23.90 -9.31 13.13
N ASN A 19 -24.24 -10.55 12.80
CA ASN A 19 -25.60 -11.02 12.72
C ASN A 19 -26.36 -10.45 13.93
N SER A 20 -27.43 -9.69 13.70
CA SER A 20 -28.19 -8.95 14.71
C SER A 20 -29.04 -9.86 15.60
N LYS A 21 -28.43 -10.91 16.17
CA LYS A 21 -29.03 -11.70 17.22
C LYS A 21 -28.85 -10.94 18.52
N SER A 22 -29.97 -10.60 19.15
CA SER A 22 -30.01 -10.09 20.52
C SER A 22 -29.16 -11.00 21.42
N PRO A 23 -28.25 -10.43 22.25
CA PRO A 23 -27.17 -11.19 22.89
C PRO A 23 -27.60 -12.27 23.89
N ASN A 24 -28.90 -12.43 24.16
CA ASN A 24 -29.46 -13.37 25.15
C ASN A 24 -30.52 -14.33 24.59
N THR A 25 -30.63 -14.50 23.27
CA THR A 25 -31.65 -15.41 22.69
C THR A 25 -30.99 -16.64 22.09
N ILE A 26 -31.18 -17.81 22.71
CA ILE A 26 -30.80 -19.09 22.12
C ILE A 26 -31.80 -19.39 20.99
N SER A 27 -31.32 -19.33 19.74
CA SER A 27 -32.11 -19.71 18.57
C SER A 27 -31.86 -21.17 18.23
N THR A 28 -32.91 -21.97 18.10
CA THR A 28 -32.79 -23.31 17.54
C THR A 28 -32.57 -23.23 16.02
N PRO A 29 -31.62 -24.00 15.45
CA PRO A 29 -31.42 -24.02 14.01
C PRO A 29 -32.67 -24.58 13.33
N LYS A 30 -33.22 -23.82 12.37
CA LYS A 30 -34.35 -24.26 11.55
C LYS A 30 -33.86 -24.50 10.13
N ILE A 31 -34.15 -25.68 9.60
CA ILE A 31 -33.92 -25.98 8.20
C ILE A 31 -35.04 -25.32 7.40
N SER A 32 -34.69 -24.43 6.50
CA SER A 32 -35.64 -23.79 5.60
C SER A 32 -35.00 -23.63 4.24
N ILE A 33 -35.79 -23.84 3.19
CA ILE A 33 -35.38 -23.48 1.84
C ILE A 33 -35.26 -21.95 1.78
N PRO A 34 -34.20 -21.40 1.18
CA PRO A 34 -34.11 -19.96 0.96
C PRO A 34 -35.33 -19.50 0.18
N LYS A 35 -36.02 -18.47 0.68
CA LYS A 35 -37.15 -17.87 -0.04
C LYS A 35 -36.65 -17.37 -1.39
N GLY A 36 -37.44 -17.58 -2.44
CA GLY A 36 -37.11 -17.12 -3.80
C GLY A 36 -36.73 -15.63 -3.80
N GLY A 37 -35.65 -15.30 -4.51
CA GLY A 37 -35.19 -13.93 -4.65
C GLY A 37 -36.02 -13.12 -5.65
N GLY A 38 -36.04 -11.80 -5.47
CA GLY A 38 -36.67 -10.84 -6.41
C GLY A 38 -35.89 -9.53 -6.55
N THR A 39 -34.75 -9.39 -5.88
CA THR A 39 -33.88 -8.21 -5.94
C THR A 39 -32.54 -8.60 -6.53
N VAL A 40 -32.13 -7.93 -7.60
CA VAL A 40 -30.76 -8.01 -8.12
C VAL A 40 -29.95 -6.97 -7.36
N ARG A 41 -28.93 -7.41 -6.61
CA ARG A 41 -27.93 -6.51 -6.01
C ARG A 41 -26.63 -6.63 -6.80
N GLY A 42 -25.92 -5.51 -6.94
CA GLY A 42 -24.58 -5.48 -7.52
C GLY A 42 -23.55 -6.07 -6.56
N ALA A 43 -22.26 -5.86 -6.84
CA ALA A 43 -21.23 -6.12 -5.84
C ALA A 43 -21.49 -5.25 -4.59
N ASP A 44 -21.10 -5.72 -3.40
CA ASP A 44 -21.24 -4.94 -2.17
C ASP A 44 -20.10 -3.92 -2.05
N GLU A 45 -19.92 -3.06 -3.06
CA GLU A 45 -18.89 -2.02 -3.02
C GLU A 45 -19.23 -0.92 -2.01
N ASN A 46 -18.20 -0.45 -1.29
CA ASN A 46 -18.35 0.63 -0.33
C ASN A 46 -17.35 1.75 -0.63
N PHE A 47 -17.89 2.93 -0.94
CA PHE A 47 -17.13 4.17 -1.10
C PHE A 47 -17.19 4.99 0.18
N HIS A 48 -16.03 5.44 0.65
CA HIS A 48 -15.95 6.38 1.75
C HIS A 48 -14.83 7.40 1.52
N VAL A 49 -14.97 8.56 2.17
CA VAL A 49 -13.92 9.58 2.22
C VAL A 49 -13.39 9.64 3.63
N ASP A 50 -12.07 9.54 3.79
CA ASP A 50 -11.43 9.80 5.07
C ASP A 50 -11.48 11.31 5.33
N ALA A 51 -12.28 11.72 6.31
CA ALA A 51 -12.52 13.13 6.60
C ALA A 51 -11.28 13.85 7.16
N PHE A 52 -10.29 13.14 7.68
CA PHE A 52 -9.07 13.74 8.22
C PHE A 52 -7.99 13.89 7.14
N THR A 53 -7.80 12.89 6.29
CA THR A 53 -6.76 12.92 5.24
C THR A 53 -7.27 13.49 3.91
N GLY A 54 -8.58 13.54 3.71
CA GLY A 54 -9.20 13.90 2.43
C GLY A 54 -9.08 12.82 1.34
N THR A 55 -8.56 11.62 1.67
CA THR A 55 -8.39 10.57 0.67
C THR A 55 -9.70 9.87 0.36
N ALA A 56 -9.93 9.59 -0.92
CA ALA A 56 -11.02 8.72 -1.36
C ALA A 56 -10.61 7.26 -1.19
N ALA A 57 -11.52 6.43 -0.69
CA ALA A 57 -11.29 5.01 -0.49
C ALA A 57 -12.49 4.18 -0.96
N VAL A 58 -12.20 3.05 -1.62
CA VAL A 58 -13.21 2.09 -2.07
C VAL A 58 -12.80 0.71 -1.60
N SER A 59 -13.77 -0.07 -1.09
CA SER A 59 -13.59 -1.48 -0.80
C SER A 59 -14.55 -2.30 -1.62
N ILE A 60 -14.04 -3.34 -2.29
CA ILE A 60 -14.83 -4.31 -3.05
C ILE A 60 -14.54 -5.68 -2.45
N PRO A 61 -15.45 -6.26 -1.65
CA PRO A 61 -15.24 -7.57 -1.05
C PRO A 61 -15.28 -8.66 -2.12
N ILE A 62 -14.44 -9.69 -1.98
CA ILE A 62 -14.57 -10.92 -2.77
C ILE A 62 -15.60 -11.81 -2.06
N PRO A 63 -16.68 -12.24 -2.71
CA PRO A 63 -17.70 -13.07 -2.07
C PRO A 63 -17.15 -14.48 -1.82
N LEU A 64 -16.75 -14.74 -0.57
CA LEU A 64 -16.25 -16.05 -0.16
C LEU A 64 -17.36 -16.87 0.52
N PRO A 65 -17.42 -18.19 0.27
CA PRO A 65 -18.27 -19.09 1.04
C PRO A 65 -18.04 -18.93 2.54
N GLN A 66 -19.12 -18.76 3.30
CA GLN A 66 -19.01 -18.76 4.75
C GLN A 66 -18.65 -20.17 5.22
N SER A 67 -17.61 -20.27 6.05
CA SER A 67 -17.30 -21.50 6.77
C SER A 67 -18.05 -21.56 8.09
N ARG A 68 -17.63 -22.46 8.98
CA ARG A 68 -18.20 -22.66 10.31
C ARG A 68 -18.09 -21.37 11.15
N SER A 69 -16.95 -21.14 11.77
CA SER A 69 -16.67 -19.94 12.60
C SER A 69 -15.60 -19.04 11.98
N LEU A 70 -14.67 -19.62 11.21
CA LEU A 70 -13.50 -18.93 10.69
C LEU A 70 -13.51 -18.88 9.16
N THR A 71 -13.67 -17.67 8.61
CA THR A 71 -13.65 -17.39 7.17
C THR A 71 -12.65 -16.26 6.90
N PRO A 72 -11.76 -16.37 5.90
CA PRO A 72 -10.80 -15.32 5.60
C PRO A 72 -11.50 -14.06 5.07
N GLY A 73 -10.96 -12.89 5.40
CA GLY A 73 -11.28 -11.64 4.72
C GLY A 73 -10.42 -11.49 3.46
N LEU A 74 -11.05 -11.30 2.30
CA LEU A 74 -10.34 -10.97 1.05
C LEU A 74 -11.14 -9.94 0.25
N GLY A 75 -10.48 -8.88 -0.19
CA GLY A 75 -11.10 -7.80 -0.93
C GLY A 75 -10.10 -6.98 -1.72
N ILE A 76 -10.62 -6.18 -2.64
CA ILE A 76 -9.88 -5.08 -3.25
C ILE A 76 -10.04 -3.87 -2.34
N SER A 77 -8.92 -3.20 -2.09
CA SER A 77 -8.89 -1.89 -1.45
C SER A 77 -8.31 -0.87 -2.42
N TYR A 78 -8.98 0.26 -2.57
CA TYR A 78 -8.50 1.42 -3.29
C TYR A 78 -8.31 2.58 -2.31
N SER A 79 -7.21 3.32 -2.46
CA SER A 79 -7.04 4.64 -1.86
C SER A 79 -6.37 5.59 -2.85
N SER A 80 -6.89 6.81 -2.94
CA SER A 80 -6.29 7.86 -3.78
C SER A 80 -4.89 8.29 -3.33
N GLY A 81 -4.51 7.99 -2.08
CA GLY A 81 -3.17 8.23 -1.55
C GLY A 81 -2.20 7.05 -1.71
N SER A 82 -2.69 5.90 -2.20
CA SER A 82 -1.87 4.70 -2.36
C SER A 82 -1.11 4.70 -3.69
N GLY A 83 0.09 4.14 -3.65
CA GLY A 83 0.91 3.93 -4.84
C GLY A 83 0.42 2.77 -5.70
N ASN A 84 1.31 2.29 -6.58
CA ASN A 84 1.01 1.17 -7.47
C ASN A 84 1.18 -0.18 -6.73
N GLY A 85 0.22 -1.10 -6.89
CA GLY A 85 0.12 -2.37 -6.16
C GLY A 85 -0.16 -3.58 -7.06
N LEU A 86 -0.61 -4.69 -6.48
CA LEU A 86 -0.92 -5.94 -7.21
C LEU A 86 -2.12 -5.83 -8.15
N LEU A 87 -2.95 -4.79 -7.96
CA LEU A 87 -4.14 -4.48 -8.74
C LEU A 87 -4.03 -3.12 -9.45
N GLY A 88 -2.82 -2.60 -9.65
CA GLY A 88 -2.57 -1.33 -10.34
C GLY A 88 -2.47 -0.12 -9.40
N ILE A 89 -2.51 1.08 -9.96
CA ILE A 89 -2.38 2.34 -9.20
C ILE A 89 -3.54 2.51 -8.20
N GLY A 90 -3.20 2.81 -6.94
CA GLY A 90 -4.16 3.03 -5.87
C GLY A 90 -4.86 1.77 -5.35
N CYS A 91 -4.86 0.68 -6.11
CA CYS A 91 -5.57 -0.56 -5.81
C CYS A 91 -4.60 -1.66 -5.35
N ASP A 92 -4.96 -2.35 -4.26
CA ASP A 92 -4.24 -3.53 -3.79
C ASP A 92 -5.17 -4.58 -3.17
N LEU A 93 -4.65 -5.80 -3.05
CA LEU A 93 -5.34 -6.89 -2.36
C LEU A 93 -5.18 -6.70 -0.84
N SER A 94 -6.25 -6.89 -0.08
CA SER A 94 -6.20 -6.84 1.38
C SER A 94 -5.39 -8.02 1.94
N GLU A 95 -4.10 -7.84 2.11
CA GLU A 95 -3.19 -8.86 2.65
C GLU A 95 -2.56 -8.39 3.96
N ASP A 96 -2.69 -9.25 4.98
CA ASP A 96 -2.19 -9.01 6.32
C ASP A 96 -0.70 -9.32 6.44
N ALA A 97 0.05 -8.43 7.08
CA ALA A 97 1.49 -8.60 7.27
C ALA A 97 2.07 -7.75 8.40
N ILE A 98 3.21 -8.22 8.91
CA ILE A 98 4.14 -7.42 9.72
C ILE A 98 5.32 -6.98 8.85
N SER A 99 5.75 -5.74 8.95
CA SER A 99 6.83 -5.17 8.13
C SER A 99 7.71 -4.22 8.93
N ILE A 100 8.93 -3.96 8.43
CA ILE A 100 9.77 -2.90 8.97
C ILE A 100 9.32 -1.53 8.43
N LYS A 101 9.25 -0.54 9.31
CA LYS A 101 8.88 0.85 9.00
C LYS A 101 9.98 1.54 8.19
N THR A 102 9.61 2.17 7.07
CA THR A 102 10.57 2.79 6.13
C THR A 102 10.31 4.27 5.81
N ASN A 103 9.40 4.92 6.54
CA ASN A 103 9.01 6.30 6.23
C ASN A 103 10.02 7.37 6.68
N ARG A 104 10.96 7.05 7.58
CA ARG A 104 11.97 7.98 8.12
C ARG A 104 13.42 7.55 7.84
N ALA A 105 13.67 6.26 7.71
CA ALA A 105 14.97 5.69 7.46
C ALA A 105 14.82 4.35 6.75
N LEU A 106 15.91 3.88 6.13
CA LEU A 106 15.99 2.51 5.64
C LEU A 106 16.22 1.54 6.81
N PRO A 107 15.76 0.27 6.71
CA PRO A 107 16.01 -0.76 7.71
C PRO A 107 17.50 -0.98 7.95
N ARG A 108 17.86 -1.27 9.19
CA ARG A 108 19.25 -1.58 9.59
C ARG A 108 19.50 -3.06 9.82
N TYR A 109 18.46 -3.83 10.12
CA TYR A 109 18.50 -5.25 10.46
C TYR A 109 19.38 -5.60 11.68
N ASP A 110 19.62 -4.62 12.56
CA ASP A 110 20.43 -4.76 13.78
C ASP A 110 19.59 -4.99 15.05
N GLY A 111 18.27 -5.10 14.90
CA GLY A 111 17.31 -5.25 16.00
C GLY A 111 16.74 -3.92 16.54
N THR A 112 17.19 -2.77 16.03
CA THR A 112 16.66 -1.44 16.41
C THR A 112 15.52 -0.95 15.53
N ASP A 113 15.20 -1.71 14.48
CA ASP A 113 14.13 -1.41 13.54
C ASP A 113 12.75 -1.40 14.20
N ILE A 114 11.88 -0.53 13.69
CA ILE A 114 10.50 -0.41 14.14
C ILE A 114 9.60 -1.28 13.26
N PHE A 115 8.78 -2.10 13.88
CA PHE A 115 7.83 -2.97 13.18
C PHE A 115 6.46 -2.31 13.02
N MET A 116 5.74 -2.72 11.98
CA MET A 116 4.40 -2.26 11.64
C MET A 116 3.51 -3.49 11.39
N LEU A 117 2.37 -3.60 12.06
CA LEU A 117 1.32 -4.58 11.79
C LEU A 117 0.20 -3.90 10.99
N ASN A 118 0.00 -4.26 9.73
CA ASN A 118 -1.05 -3.68 8.87
C ASN A 118 -1.07 -2.12 8.89
N GLY A 119 0.11 -1.48 8.98
CA GLY A 119 0.24 -0.02 9.06
C GLY A 119 0.16 0.58 10.47
N ALA A 120 -0.15 -0.20 11.51
CA ALA A 120 -0.05 0.20 12.91
C ALA A 120 1.37 -0.04 13.44
N GLU A 121 1.97 0.98 14.03
CA GLU A 121 3.33 0.88 14.59
C GLU A 121 3.35 0.04 15.87
N LEU A 122 4.29 -0.89 15.96
CA LEU A 122 4.52 -1.73 17.13
C LEU A 122 5.63 -1.15 18.00
N VAL A 123 5.51 -1.36 19.31
CA VAL A 123 6.48 -0.96 20.34
C VAL A 123 6.81 -2.17 21.19
N LEU A 124 8.09 -2.40 21.45
CA LEU A 124 8.54 -3.45 22.35
C LEU A 124 8.10 -3.13 23.78
N GLN A 125 7.33 -4.02 24.39
CA GLN A 125 6.85 -3.90 25.78
C GLN A 125 7.72 -4.73 26.72
N ASN A 126 8.02 -5.98 26.36
CA ASN A 126 8.87 -6.87 27.17
C ASN A 126 9.99 -7.45 26.30
N ALA A 127 11.24 -7.08 26.62
CA ALA A 127 12.42 -7.53 25.88
C ALA A 127 12.80 -8.99 26.15
N SER A 128 12.54 -9.53 27.35
CA SER A 128 12.91 -10.93 27.65
C SER A 128 12.01 -11.93 26.94
N GLU A 129 10.76 -11.55 26.68
CA GLU A 129 9.73 -12.39 26.06
C GLU A 129 9.43 -11.98 24.61
N ASN A 130 10.12 -10.95 24.09
CA ASN A 130 9.87 -10.38 22.76
C ASN A 130 8.38 -10.04 22.50
N ILE A 131 7.73 -9.43 23.51
CA ILE A 131 6.32 -9.02 23.44
C ILE A 131 6.23 -7.57 22.97
N TYR A 132 5.35 -7.34 22.02
CA TYR A 132 5.07 -6.05 21.40
C TYR A 132 3.62 -5.63 21.66
N LEU A 133 3.38 -4.31 21.59
CA LEU A 133 2.07 -3.70 21.57
C LEU A 133 1.93 -2.75 20.39
N GLU A 134 0.72 -2.56 19.91
CA GLU A 134 0.40 -1.41 19.05
C GLU A 134 0.67 -0.10 19.81
N ARG A 135 1.43 0.83 19.22
CA ARG A 135 1.67 2.16 19.78
C ARG A 135 0.37 2.89 20.12
N ARG A 136 -0.64 2.71 19.26
CA ARG A 136 -2.01 3.15 19.50
C ARG A 136 -2.86 1.89 19.64
N GLN A 137 -3.08 1.48 20.88
CA GLN A 137 -3.75 0.22 21.18
C GLN A 137 -5.20 0.24 20.70
N ALA A 138 -5.54 -0.68 19.80
CA ALA A 138 -6.89 -0.84 19.27
C ALA A 138 -7.38 -2.29 19.37
N SER A 139 -6.53 -3.27 19.05
CA SER A 139 -6.90 -4.69 19.02
C SER A 139 -6.87 -5.37 20.40
N PHE A 140 -6.04 -4.86 21.31
CA PHE A 140 -5.71 -5.51 22.60
C PHE A 140 -5.20 -6.96 22.43
N ALA A 141 -4.65 -7.30 21.26
CA ALA A 141 -4.04 -8.59 21.01
C ALA A 141 -2.66 -8.72 21.69
N LEU A 142 -2.28 -9.95 22.04
CA LEU A 142 -0.93 -10.30 22.46
C LEU A 142 -0.08 -10.55 21.22
N ILE A 143 0.95 -9.73 21.00
CA ILE A 143 1.81 -9.77 19.81
C ILE A 143 3.20 -10.25 20.22
N GLU A 144 3.59 -11.42 19.75
CA GLU A 144 4.82 -12.11 20.14
C GLU A 144 5.72 -12.28 18.92
N LYS A 145 6.98 -11.87 19.04
CA LYS A 145 8.01 -12.19 18.05
C LYS A 145 8.74 -13.45 18.50
N MET A 146 8.68 -14.48 17.67
CA MET A 146 9.11 -15.84 18.00
C MET A 146 10.26 -16.30 17.09
N GLY A 147 10.91 -17.39 17.49
CA GLY A 147 12.01 -18.00 16.74
C GLY A 147 13.37 -17.35 17.02
N ASP A 148 14.34 -17.65 16.16
CA ASP A 148 15.71 -17.14 16.21
C ASP A 148 15.96 -16.14 15.06
N LYS A 149 17.23 -15.74 14.84
CA LYS A 149 17.60 -14.80 13.78
C LYS A 149 17.35 -15.33 12.36
N GLU A 150 17.39 -16.64 12.15
CA GLU A 150 17.22 -17.25 10.82
C GLU A 150 15.76 -17.58 10.54
N ASN A 151 15.01 -17.92 11.57
CA ASN A 151 13.61 -18.38 11.50
C ASN A 151 12.70 -17.52 12.37
N THR A 152 12.90 -16.20 12.33
CA THR A 152 12.00 -15.26 13.01
C THR A 152 10.62 -15.32 12.36
N TYR A 153 9.59 -15.44 13.19
CA TYR A 153 8.18 -15.32 12.80
C TYR A 153 7.40 -14.58 13.90
N TRP A 154 6.14 -14.25 13.62
CA TRP A 154 5.30 -13.59 14.60
C TRP A 154 4.05 -14.41 14.89
N LYS A 155 3.62 -14.38 16.14
CA LYS A 155 2.38 -14.97 16.61
C LYS A 155 1.55 -13.87 17.26
N ILE A 156 0.29 -13.76 16.85
CA ILE A 156 -0.68 -12.83 17.42
C ILE A 156 -1.81 -13.65 18.02
N THR A 157 -2.07 -13.48 19.31
CA THR A 157 -3.24 -14.05 19.99
C THR A 157 -4.27 -12.94 20.18
N HIS A 158 -5.42 -13.08 19.52
CA HIS A 158 -6.50 -12.09 19.53
C HIS A 158 -7.37 -12.23 20.78
N ASN A 159 -8.26 -11.26 21.00
CA ASN A 159 -9.14 -11.23 22.18
C ASN A 159 -10.21 -12.33 22.21
N ASP A 160 -10.52 -12.93 21.06
CA ASP A 160 -11.39 -14.09 20.91
C ASP A 160 -10.63 -15.43 21.04
N ASN A 161 -9.35 -15.36 21.43
CA ASN A 161 -8.40 -16.47 21.50
C ASN A 161 -8.08 -17.13 20.15
N SER A 162 -8.47 -16.54 19.03
CA SER A 162 -7.92 -16.93 17.73
C SER A 162 -6.44 -16.54 17.65
N VAL A 163 -5.69 -17.28 16.85
CA VAL A 163 -4.25 -17.09 16.66
C VAL A 163 -3.95 -16.86 15.19
N SER A 164 -3.19 -15.81 14.89
CA SER A 164 -2.58 -15.58 13.57
C SER A 164 -1.07 -15.80 13.64
N ILE A 165 -0.52 -16.47 12.62
CA ILE A 165 0.92 -16.70 12.45
C ILE A 165 1.40 -15.96 11.21
N TYR A 166 2.56 -15.29 11.28
CA TYR A 166 3.14 -14.54 10.17
C TYR A 166 4.59 -14.94 9.92
N GLY A 167 4.90 -15.29 8.68
CA GLY A 167 6.26 -15.53 8.18
C GLY A 167 6.98 -16.70 8.84
N ASN A 168 6.27 -17.78 9.16
CA ASN A 168 6.86 -19.01 9.72
C ASN A 168 7.57 -19.90 8.70
N THR A 169 7.55 -19.55 7.40
CA THR A 169 8.30 -20.23 6.33
C THR A 169 9.04 -19.21 5.47
N ASP A 170 9.84 -19.67 4.52
CA ASP A 170 10.54 -18.78 3.58
C ASP A 170 9.61 -18.09 2.61
N GLU A 171 8.59 -18.80 2.13
CA GLU A 171 7.64 -18.31 1.15
C GLU A 171 6.73 -17.22 1.74
N THR A 172 6.54 -17.25 3.06
CA THR A 172 5.75 -16.28 3.83
C THR A 172 6.62 -15.11 4.34
N ARG A 173 7.86 -14.98 3.86
CA ARG A 173 8.78 -13.89 4.21
C ARG A 173 9.32 -13.18 2.96
N ILE A 174 9.48 -11.87 3.04
CA ILE A 174 10.28 -11.09 2.11
C ILE A 174 11.57 -10.71 2.83
N TYR A 175 12.68 -11.29 2.39
CA TYR A 175 14.00 -11.14 3.01
C TYR A 175 15.08 -10.85 1.96
N ASN A 176 16.25 -10.38 2.41
CA ASN A 176 17.37 -10.09 1.53
C ASN A 176 17.89 -11.39 0.87
N PRO A 177 17.88 -11.52 -0.47
CA PRO A 177 18.39 -12.72 -1.13
C PRO A 177 19.86 -13.05 -0.82
N ALA A 178 20.66 -12.06 -0.43
CA ALA A 178 22.05 -12.24 -0.03
C ALA A 178 22.24 -12.62 1.45
N ASP A 179 21.26 -12.34 2.31
CA ASP A 179 21.30 -12.62 3.75
C ASP A 179 19.89 -12.87 4.28
N ARG A 180 19.58 -14.14 4.54
CA ARG A 180 18.25 -14.59 4.95
C ARG A 180 17.83 -14.10 6.34
N THR A 181 18.77 -13.64 7.16
CA THR A 181 18.46 -13.08 8.49
C THR A 181 17.83 -11.68 8.39
N GLN A 182 18.01 -11.00 7.25
CA GLN A 182 17.48 -9.67 6.99
C GLN A 182 16.06 -9.74 6.42
N VAL A 183 15.10 -10.11 7.28
CA VAL A 183 13.69 -10.20 6.91
C VAL A 183 13.03 -8.81 6.98
N PHE A 184 12.48 -8.35 5.85
CA PHE A 184 11.78 -7.07 5.73
C PHE A 184 10.29 -7.15 6.05
N LYS A 185 9.62 -8.22 5.62
CA LYS A 185 8.17 -8.40 5.76
C LYS A 185 7.83 -9.87 6.07
N TRP A 186 6.95 -10.09 7.04
CA TRP A 186 6.36 -11.38 7.42
C TRP A 186 4.89 -11.36 7.00
N LEU A 187 4.56 -12.15 5.99
CA LEU A 187 3.21 -12.30 5.45
C LEU A 187 2.41 -13.26 6.32
N ILE A 188 1.09 -13.07 6.41
CA ILE A 188 0.23 -14.00 7.14
C ILE A 188 0.39 -15.43 6.58
N SER A 189 0.67 -16.39 7.44
CA SER A 189 0.87 -17.80 7.07
C SER A 189 -0.36 -18.65 7.34
N GLY A 190 -1.08 -18.33 8.41
CA GLY A 190 -2.26 -19.09 8.83
C GLY A 190 -2.95 -18.48 10.03
N GLN A 191 -4.18 -18.94 10.24
CA GLN A 191 -5.00 -18.60 11.40
C GLN A 191 -5.67 -19.85 11.96
N SER A 192 -5.94 -19.85 13.26
CA SER A 192 -6.74 -20.87 13.90
C SER A 192 -7.60 -20.30 15.03
N ASP A 193 -8.79 -20.86 15.23
CA ASP A 193 -9.66 -20.54 16.36
C ASP A 193 -9.62 -21.63 17.45
N PRO A 194 -10.13 -21.37 18.67
CA PRO A 194 -10.20 -22.35 19.75
C PRO A 194 -10.99 -23.62 19.42
N GLU A 195 -11.92 -23.54 18.46
CA GLU A 195 -12.72 -24.66 17.97
C GLU A 195 -11.96 -25.55 16.96
N GLY A 196 -10.71 -25.21 16.63
CA GLY A 196 -9.84 -26.00 15.76
C GLY A 196 -10.06 -25.76 14.26
N ASN A 197 -10.81 -24.71 13.89
CA ASN A 197 -10.93 -24.28 12.51
C ASN A 197 -9.64 -23.57 12.09
N LYS A 198 -9.23 -23.76 10.84
CA LYS A 198 -7.98 -23.23 10.31
C LYS A 198 -8.17 -22.50 8.99
N ILE A 199 -7.35 -21.47 8.80
CA ILE A 199 -7.06 -20.84 7.51
C ILE A 199 -5.57 -21.01 7.23
N LYS A 200 -5.23 -21.37 5.99
CA LYS A 200 -3.85 -21.49 5.52
C LYS A 200 -3.63 -20.62 4.30
N TYR A 201 -2.55 -19.86 4.30
CA TYR A 201 -2.13 -18.99 3.19
C TYR A 201 -0.90 -19.57 2.52
N SER A 202 -0.92 -19.67 1.20
CA SER A 202 0.16 -20.25 0.41
C SER A 202 0.71 -19.24 -0.58
N TYR A 203 2.02 -19.06 -0.57
CA TYR A 203 2.74 -18.07 -1.36
C TYR A 203 3.71 -18.73 -2.32
N LYS A 204 4.02 -18.03 -3.41
CA LYS A 204 5.05 -18.45 -4.34
C LYS A 204 5.89 -17.27 -4.82
N LYS A 205 7.16 -17.56 -5.09
CA LYS A 205 8.08 -16.64 -5.75
C LYS A 205 8.10 -16.93 -7.25
N PHE A 206 7.85 -15.93 -8.07
CA PHE A 206 7.84 -16.03 -9.53
C PHE A 206 8.91 -15.18 -10.21
N GLY A 207 9.09 -13.95 -9.71
CA GLY A 207 9.87 -12.92 -10.37
C GLY A 207 11.34 -12.87 -9.95
N SER A 208 12.05 -11.89 -10.50
CA SER A 208 13.49 -11.71 -10.28
C SER A 208 13.86 -11.04 -8.95
N GLY A 209 12.92 -10.31 -8.33
CA GLY A 209 13.13 -9.64 -7.04
C GLY A 209 12.84 -10.52 -5.83
N ALA A 210 12.98 -9.96 -4.63
CA ALA A 210 12.69 -10.67 -3.37
C ALA A 210 11.20 -10.88 -3.07
N ASN A 211 10.29 -10.32 -3.89
CA ASN A 211 8.85 -10.35 -3.63
C ASN A 211 8.24 -11.76 -3.75
N THR A 212 7.21 -12.03 -2.96
CA THR A 212 6.39 -13.26 -3.00
C THR A 212 4.93 -12.90 -3.24
N TYR A 213 4.16 -13.85 -3.76
CA TYR A 213 2.80 -13.63 -4.25
C TYR A 213 1.84 -14.64 -3.63
N LEU A 214 0.76 -14.17 -3.01
CA LEU A 214 -0.31 -15.02 -2.47
C LEU A 214 -0.94 -15.80 -3.61
N CYS A 215 -0.94 -17.12 -3.54
CA CYS A 215 -1.42 -18.00 -4.61
C CYS A 215 -2.65 -18.80 -4.19
N ALA A 216 -2.77 -19.14 -2.90
CA ALA A 216 -3.96 -19.82 -2.38
C ALA A 216 -4.30 -19.44 -0.94
N VAL A 217 -5.59 -19.41 -0.62
CA VAL A 217 -6.12 -19.40 0.76
C VAL A 217 -7.03 -20.61 0.93
N GLU A 218 -6.71 -21.48 1.89
CA GLU A 218 -7.46 -22.70 2.17
C GLU A 218 -8.12 -22.60 3.55
N TYR A 219 -9.41 -22.93 3.65
CA TYR A 219 -10.16 -22.82 4.90
C TYR A 219 -11.34 -23.80 4.97
N GLY A 220 -11.98 -23.89 6.14
CA GLY A 220 -12.99 -24.91 6.41
C GLY A 220 -12.37 -26.30 6.44
N ASN A 221 -11.35 -26.47 7.29
CA ASN A 221 -10.68 -27.76 7.46
C ASN A 221 -11.66 -28.85 7.94
N TYR A 222 -11.46 -30.08 7.50
CA TYR A 222 -12.18 -31.27 7.95
C TYR A 222 -11.25 -32.49 7.87
N ILE A 223 -11.58 -33.56 8.59
CA ILE A 223 -10.78 -34.78 8.59
C ILE A 223 -11.52 -35.86 7.79
N LEU A 224 -10.83 -36.44 6.81
CA LEU A 224 -11.31 -37.59 6.05
C LEU A 224 -10.18 -38.62 5.99
N ASN A 225 -10.46 -39.88 6.33
CA ASN A 225 -9.45 -40.95 6.34
C ASN A 225 -8.16 -40.63 7.13
N LYS A 226 -8.30 -39.88 8.24
CA LYS A 226 -7.19 -39.37 9.09
C LYS A 226 -6.30 -38.31 8.43
N GLU A 227 -6.66 -37.80 7.25
CA GLU A 227 -6.01 -36.66 6.60
C GLU A 227 -6.83 -35.38 6.83
N GLU A 228 -6.14 -34.28 7.11
CA GLU A 228 -6.77 -32.96 7.17
C GLU A 228 -6.88 -32.39 5.74
N LEU A 229 -8.11 -32.12 5.32
CA LEU A 229 -8.47 -31.48 4.06
C LEU A 229 -9.13 -30.14 4.31
N PHE A 230 -9.25 -29.30 3.29
CA PHE A 230 -9.94 -28.02 3.35
C PHE A 230 -11.10 -28.01 2.35
N ALA A 231 -12.28 -27.60 2.81
CA ALA A 231 -13.51 -27.58 2.02
C ALA A 231 -13.47 -26.48 0.95
N PHE A 232 -12.79 -25.38 1.24
CA PHE A 232 -12.75 -24.21 0.37
C PHE A 232 -11.31 -23.82 0.09
N ARG A 233 -11.05 -23.48 -1.17
CA ARG A 233 -9.76 -22.96 -1.64
C ARG A 233 -10.00 -21.77 -2.54
N ILE A 234 -9.31 -20.67 -2.26
CA ILE A 234 -9.33 -19.45 -3.07
C ILE A 234 -8.02 -19.40 -3.84
N TRP A 235 -8.07 -19.48 -5.17
CA TRP A 235 -6.87 -19.34 -6.00
C TRP A 235 -6.72 -17.92 -6.51
N ILE A 236 -5.52 -17.36 -6.33
CA ILE A 236 -5.15 -16.05 -6.85
C ILE A 236 -4.33 -16.28 -8.11
N ASP A 237 -4.90 -15.89 -9.24
CA ASP A 237 -4.31 -16.06 -10.55
C ASP A 237 -3.68 -14.75 -11.02
N TYR A 238 -2.39 -14.80 -11.32
CA TYR A 238 -1.61 -13.75 -11.96
C TYR A 238 -1.43 -14.00 -13.46
N GLY A 239 -2.12 -14.99 -14.03
CA GLY A 239 -1.96 -15.50 -15.39
C GLY A 239 -1.23 -16.84 -15.47
N GLN A 240 -1.16 -17.59 -14.36
CA GLN A 240 -0.61 -18.95 -14.33
C GLN A 240 -1.68 -20.03 -14.45
N ILE A 241 -2.95 -19.74 -14.19
CA ILE A 241 -4.05 -20.72 -14.35
C ILE A 241 -4.46 -20.79 -15.81
N GLU A 242 -4.40 -21.98 -16.39
CA GLU A 242 -4.76 -22.24 -17.77
C GLU A 242 -6.23 -22.66 -17.88
N PHE A 243 -6.98 -21.94 -18.70
CA PHE A 243 -8.38 -22.22 -18.97
C PHE A 243 -8.80 -21.69 -20.34
N THR A 244 -9.90 -22.25 -20.86
CA THR A 244 -10.61 -21.75 -22.03
C THR A 244 -11.96 -21.23 -21.58
N ALA A 245 -12.22 -19.94 -21.79
CA ALA A 245 -13.50 -19.31 -21.46
C ALA A 245 -14.25 -18.93 -22.73
N GLY A 246 -15.47 -19.46 -22.90
CA GLY A 246 -16.45 -19.01 -23.87
C GLY A 246 -17.52 -18.12 -23.22
N GLU A 247 -18.52 -17.71 -24.01
CA GLU A 247 -19.61 -16.86 -23.49
C GLU A 247 -20.43 -17.56 -22.39
N LYS A 248 -20.68 -18.87 -22.54
CA LYS A 248 -21.52 -19.67 -21.64
C LYS A 248 -20.83 -20.93 -21.11
N THR A 249 -19.59 -21.16 -21.51
CA THR A 249 -18.81 -22.35 -21.16
C THR A 249 -17.45 -21.96 -20.60
N PHE A 250 -16.90 -22.80 -19.72
CA PHE A 250 -15.58 -22.63 -19.15
C PHE A 250 -14.94 -24.01 -18.95
N THR A 251 -13.66 -24.13 -19.33
CA THR A 251 -12.89 -25.36 -19.18
C THR A 251 -11.56 -25.04 -18.51
N ALA A 252 -11.31 -25.61 -17.33
CA ALA A 252 -10.00 -25.54 -16.67
C ALA A 252 -9.04 -26.57 -17.28
N ALA A 253 -7.80 -26.17 -17.54
CA ALA A 253 -6.79 -27.02 -18.17
C ALA A 253 -5.64 -27.39 -17.22
N GLY A 254 -5.18 -26.44 -16.39
CA GLY A 254 -4.05 -26.69 -15.50
C GLY A 254 -3.52 -25.42 -14.84
N VAL A 255 -2.36 -25.54 -14.18
CA VAL A 255 -1.67 -24.43 -13.52
C VAL A 255 -0.18 -24.49 -13.88
N LYS A 256 0.33 -23.41 -14.47
CA LYS A 256 1.75 -23.25 -14.80
C LYS A 256 2.57 -22.97 -13.56
N ASN A 257 3.87 -23.26 -13.65
CA ASN A 257 4.81 -22.97 -12.58
C ASN A 257 5.03 -21.47 -12.34
N ALA A 258 4.81 -20.62 -13.33
CA ALA A 258 4.91 -19.17 -13.23
C ALA A 258 3.87 -18.48 -14.14
N PRO A 259 3.50 -17.22 -13.86
CA PRO A 259 2.58 -16.47 -14.71
C PRO A 259 3.17 -16.20 -16.11
N VAL A 260 2.30 -16.20 -17.12
CA VAL A 260 2.71 -16.14 -18.54
C VAL A 260 3.26 -14.77 -18.94
N SER A 261 2.67 -13.68 -18.41
CA SER A 261 3.06 -12.33 -18.78
C SER A 261 3.34 -11.47 -17.56
N ARG A 262 4.38 -10.65 -17.66
CA ARG A 262 4.68 -9.60 -16.68
C ARG A 262 3.81 -8.38 -16.97
N ARG A 263 3.56 -7.60 -15.93
CA ARG A 263 2.96 -6.28 -16.08
C ARG A 263 3.90 -5.36 -16.88
N PRO A 264 3.36 -4.47 -17.71
CA PRO A 264 4.15 -3.49 -18.48
C PRO A 264 4.87 -2.45 -17.59
N ASP A 265 4.31 -2.11 -16.44
CA ASP A 265 4.78 -1.10 -15.49
C ASP A 265 5.40 -1.74 -14.23
N ILE A 266 6.50 -2.47 -14.42
CA ILE A 266 7.18 -3.19 -13.33
C ILE A 266 7.64 -2.24 -12.23
N LEU A 267 7.30 -2.57 -10.98
CA LEU A 267 7.68 -1.78 -9.81
C LEU A 267 8.95 -2.34 -9.18
N SER A 268 9.97 -1.51 -9.02
CA SER A 268 11.18 -1.83 -8.27
C SER A 268 11.29 -0.93 -7.05
N ASN A 269 11.35 -1.53 -5.86
CA ASN A 269 11.38 -0.83 -4.59
C ASN A 269 12.62 -1.26 -3.79
N TYR A 270 13.37 -0.27 -3.28
CA TYR A 270 14.60 -0.45 -2.50
C TYR A 270 14.46 0.01 -1.04
N ARG A 271 13.24 0.30 -0.57
CA ARG A 271 13.00 0.70 0.82
C ARG A 271 13.40 -0.37 1.83
N ALA A 272 13.47 -1.63 1.41
CA ALA A 272 13.98 -2.74 2.20
C ALA A 272 15.54 -2.79 2.26
N GLY A 273 16.26 -1.89 1.59
CA GLY A 273 17.72 -2.00 1.44
C GLY A 273 18.15 -3.03 0.39
N PHE A 274 17.22 -3.81 -0.17
CA PHE A 274 17.42 -4.73 -1.29
C PHE A 274 16.24 -4.64 -2.27
N LEU A 275 16.41 -5.21 -3.48
CA LEU A 275 15.42 -5.13 -4.55
C LEU A 275 14.18 -5.99 -4.26
N VAL A 276 13.05 -5.33 -3.99
CA VAL A 276 11.71 -5.93 -4.00
C VAL A 276 11.02 -5.52 -5.30
N ARG A 277 10.63 -6.50 -6.12
CA ARG A 277 10.06 -6.24 -7.45
C ARG A 277 8.67 -6.83 -7.61
N THR A 278 7.70 -6.00 -8.01
CA THR A 278 6.34 -6.42 -8.36
C THR A 278 6.22 -6.49 -9.87
N GLU A 279 6.19 -7.72 -10.40
CA GLU A 279 6.24 -8.00 -11.83
C GLU A 279 4.90 -8.47 -12.40
N TYR A 280 3.92 -8.75 -11.56
CA TYR A 280 2.67 -9.39 -11.95
C TYR A 280 1.46 -8.64 -11.39
N LEU A 281 0.34 -8.76 -12.09
CA LEU A 281 -0.97 -8.23 -11.70
C LEU A 281 -1.91 -9.40 -11.48
N VAL A 282 -2.79 -9.32 -10.48
CA VAL A 282 -3.84 -10.33 -10.29
C VAL A 282 -4.80 -10.24 -11.49
N LYS A 283 -5.00 -11.35 -12.21
CA LYS A 283 -5.91 -11.45 -13.35
C LYS A 283 -7.26 -12.01 -12.96
N ASN A 284 -7.25 -13.01 -12.07
CA ASN A 284 -8.47 -13.63 -11.59
C ASN A 284 -8.32 -14.04 -10.13
N ILE A 285 -9.44 -14.13 -9.42
CA ILE A 285 -9.56 -14.87 -8.16
C ILE A 285 -10.63 -15.94 -8.37
N PHE A 286 -10.30 -17.20 -8.14
CA PHE A 286 -11.23 -18.32 -8.25
C PHE A 286 -11.60 -18.84 -6.88
N VAL A 287 -12.89 -19.10 -6.68
CA VAL A 287 -13.41 -19.81 -5.51
C VAL A 287 -13.63 -21.26 -5.88
N VAL A 288 -13.03 -22.16 -5.11
CA VAL A 288 -13.00 -23.59 -5.37
C VAL A 288 -13.55 -24.35 -4.17
N HIS A 289 -14.48 -25.27 -4.42
CA HIS A 289 -15.00 -26.22 -3.44
C HIS A 289 -14.29 -27.58 -3.59
N ASN A 290 -14.02 -28.21 -2.46
CA ASN A 290 -13.31 -29.47 -2.37
C ASN A 290 -14.02 -30.41 -1.38
N PHE A 291 -15.13 -31.00 -1.84
CA PHE A 291 -15.93 -31.98 -1.11
C PHE A 291 -15.74 -33.34 -1.77
N VAL A 292 -14.69 -34.07 -1.35
CA VAL A 292 -14.21 -35.28 -2.04
C VAL A 292 -15.28 -36.39 -2.10
N ASP A 293 -16.08 -36.52 -1.04
CA ASP A 293 -17.13 -37.55 -0.93
C ASP A 293 -18.44 -37.17 -1.62
N ASP A 294 -18.60 -35.91 -2.06
CA ASP A 294 -19.77 -35.48 -2.81
C ASP A 294 -19.56 -35.73 -4.31
N PRO A 295 -20.32 -36.64 -4.94
CA PRO A 295 -20.15 -36.95 -6.37
C PRO A 295 -20.39 -35.74 -7.29
N SER A 296 -21.17 -34.75 -6.84
CA SER A 296 -21.50 -33.58 -7.64
C SER A 296 -20.38 -32.54 -7.65
N THR A 297 -19.76 -32.29 -6.49
CA THR A 297 -18.63 -31.37 -6.37
C THR A 297 -17.29 -32.05 -6.63
N GLY A 298 -16.96 -33.09 -5.86
CA GLY A 298 -15.65 -33.74 -5.86
C GLY A 298 -14.51 -32.80 -5.48
N ARG A 299 -13.33 -33.04 -6.08
CA ARG A 299 -12.13 -32.20 -5.91
C ARG A 299 -12.10 -31.02 -6.89
N ASP A 300 -11.51 -29.92 -6.43
CA ASP A 300 -11.19 -28.73 -7.22
C ASP A 300 -12.34 -28.20 -8.09
N CYS A 301 -13.56 -28.18 -7.55
CA CYS A 301 -14.73 -27.67 -8.23
C CYS A 301 -14.78 -26.15 -8.17
N ILE A 302 -14.52 -25.49 -9.30
CA ILE A 302 -14.61 -24.02 -9.40
C ILE A 302 -16.09 -23.62 -9.38
N VAL A 303 -16.46 -22.72 -8.47
CA VAL A 303 -17.85 -22.26 -8.31
C VAL A 303 -18.02 -20.79 -8.66
N HIS A 304 -16.96 -19.99 -8.50
CA HIS A 304 -17.00 -18.55 -8.75
C HIS A 304 -15.64 -18.04 -9.24
N ARG A 305 -15.65 -16.97 -10.05
CA ARG A 305 -14.46 -16.25 -10.51
C ARG A 305 -14.72 -14.76 -10.50
N VAL A 306 -13.80 -14.00 -9.92
CA VAL A 306 -13.67 -12.56 -10.09
C VAL A 306 -12.56 -12.29 -11.09
N GLN A 307 -12.87 -11.61 -12.19
CA GLN A 307 -11.92 -11.23 -13.23
C GLN A 307 -11.56 -9.75 -13.11
N PHE A 308 -10.28 -9.45 -13.30
CA PHE A 308 -9.72 -8.10 -13.26
C PHE A 308 -9.17 -7.69 -14.62
N SER A 309 -9.72 -6.62 -15.19
CA SER A 309 -9.23 -6.04 -16.44
C SER A 309 -8.54 -4.69 -16.15
N TYR A 310 -7.46 -4.41 -16.88
CA TYR A 310 -6.61 -3.24 -16.66
C TYR A 310 -6.61 -2.32 -17.87
N THR A 311 -6.31 -1.04 -17.66
CA THR A 311 -5.97 -0.12 -18.74
C THR A 311 -4.67 -0.56 -19.44
N ASP A 312 -4.63 -0.42 -20.76
CA ASP A 312 -3.37 -0.53 -21.51
C ASP A 312 -2.52 0.73 -21.25
N PRO A 313 -1.29 0.62 -20.74
CA PRO A 313 -0.44 1.78 -20.49
C PRO A 313 0.17 2.39 -21.76
N ALA A 314 -0.24 1.98 -22.97
CA ALA A 314 0.22 2.55 -24.24
C ALA A 314 -0.06 4.07 -24.45
N GLY A 315 -0.61 4.77 -23.45
CA GLY A 315 -0.78 6.24 -23.41
C GLY A 315 0.09 6.94 -22.35
N ALA A 316 -0.09 8.25 -22.18
CA ALA A 316 0.82 9.10 -21.38
C ALA A 316 0.87 8.79 -19.86
N ASN A 317 0.05 7.86 -19.37
CA ASN A 317 0.01 7.48 -17.95
C ASN A 317 1.07 6.44 -17.55
N SER A 318 1.58 5.62 -18.47
CA SER A 318 2.57 4.55 -18.22
C SER A 318 2.31 3.61 -17.02
N LEU A 319 1.10 3.59 -16.46
CA LEU A 319 0.71 2.83 -15.27
C LEU A 319 -0.52 1.98 -15.56
N SER A 320 -0.51 0.76 -15.06
CA SER A 320 -1.68 -0.13 -15.07
C SER A 320 -2.69 0.35 -14.03
N ALA A 321 -3.91 0.67 -14.44
CA ALA A 321 -5.03 0.97 -13.55
C ALA A 321 -6.12 -0.10 -13.68
N LEU A 322 -6.73 -0.49 -12.57
CA LEU A 322 -7.86 -1.43 -12.58
C LEU A 322 -9.04 -0.77 -13.28
N ARG A 323 -9.49 -1.32 -14.41
CA ARG A 323 -10.57 -0.75 -15.23
C ARG A 323 -11.90 -1.44 -14.97
N GLU A 324 -11.87 -2.76 -14.76
CA GLU A 324 -13.08 -3.56 -14.67
C GLU A 324 -12.91 -4.68 -13.65
N VAL A 325 -13.93 -4.88 -12.82
CA VAL A 325 -14.10 -6.07 -11.96
C VAL A 325 -15.38 -6.77 -12.40
N LYS A 326 -15.27 -8.05 -12.76
CA LYS A 326 -16.39 -8.81 -13.32
C LYS A 326 -16.51 -10.19 -12.68
N GLU A 327 -17.71 -10.51 -12.22
CA GLU A 327 -17.97 -11.75 -11.51
C GLU A 327 -18.68 -12.80 -12.36
N TYR A 328 -18.26 -14.05 -12.19
CA TYR A 328 -18.77 -15.21 -12.90
C TYR A 328 -19.15 -16.31 -11.89
N GLY A 329 -20.32 -16.92 -12.08
CA GLY A 329 -20.74 -18.12 -11.38
C GLY A 329 -20.68 -19.34 -12.29
N PHE A 330 -20.24 -20.48 -11.76
CA PHE A 330 -20.07 -21.71 -12.50
C PHE A 330 -20.95 -22.84 -11.98
N ALA A 331 -21.50 -23.62 -12.92
CA ALA A 331 -22.16 -24.88 -12.65
C ALA A 331 -21.40 -26.00 -13.39
N LYS A 332 -20.88 -26.97 -12.64
CA LYS A 332 -20.11 -28.08 -13.18
C LYS A 332 -20.97 -28.93 -14.13
N THR A 333 -20.44 -29.28 -15.30
CA THR A 333 -21.11 -30.13 -16.30
C THR A 333 -20.36 -31.42 -16.59
N GLY A 334 -19.08 -31.49 -16.26
CA GLY A 334 -18.24 -32.67 -16.43
C GLY A 334 -16.88 -32.44 -15.76
N THR A 335 -15.90 -33.29 -16.06
CA THR A 335 -14.54 -33.13 -15.54
C THR A 335 -13.95 -31.81 -16.04
N ASN A 336 -13.64 -30.89 -15.13
CA ASN A 336 -13.07 -29.56 -15.41
C ASN A 336 -13.87 -28.68 -16.38
N THR A 337 -15.12 -29.02 -16.68
CA THR A 337 -15.98 -28.28 -17.61
C THR A 337 -17.21 -27.74 -16.89
N TYR A 338 -17.58 -26.51 -17.22
CA TYR A 338 -18.59 -25.74 -16.52
C TYR A 338 -19.46 -24.95 -17.49
N LYS A 339 -20.74 -24.78 -17.14
CA LYS A 339 -21.57 -23.67 -17.63
C LYS A 339 -21.27 -22.43 -16.80
N THR A 340 -21.23 -21.27 -17.43
CA THR A 340 -20.95 -20.00 -16.76
C THR A 340 -22.03 -18.95 -17.05
N ARG A 341 -22.26 -18.08 -16.07
CA ARG A 341 -23.00 -16.82 -16.20
C ARG A 341 -22.27 -15.74 -15.42
N ASN A 342 -22.51 -14.47 -15.73
CA ASN A 342 -21.85 -13.35 -15.09
C ASN A 342 -22.83 -12.28 -14.63
N LEU A 343 -22.40 -11.53 -13.61
CA LEU A 343 -23.05 -10.28 -13.22
C LEU A 343 -22.59 -9.15 -14.16
N PRO A 344 -23.32 -8.00 -14.18
CA PRO A 344 -22.80 -6.77 -14.76
C PRO A 344 -21.45 -6.41 -14.17
N ALA A 345 -20.56 -5.85 -14.98
CA ALA A 345 -19.22 -5.50 -14.53
C ALA A 345 -19.21 -4.15 -13.79
N LEU A 346 -18.42 -4.06 -12.72
CA LEU A 346 -18.07 -2.81 -12.08
C LEU A 346 -16.95 -2.15 -12.88
N ASN A 347 -17.20 -0.95 -13.40
CA ASN A 347 -16.23 -0.18 -14.16
C ASN A 347 -15.62 0.92 -13.29
N LEU A 348 -14.29 1.04 -13.35
CA LEU A 348 -13.53 2.09 -12.68
C LEU A 348 -12.82 2.93 -13.75
N SER A 349 -12.83 4.25 -13.54
CA SER A 349 -12.11 5.20 -14.38
C SER A 349 -11.21 6.08 -13.53
N PHE A 350 -10.06 6.41 -14.11
CA PHE A 350 -9.04 7.25 -13.48
C PHE A 350 -8.81 8.46 -14.35
N SER A 351 -8.48 9.60 -13.74
CA SER A 351 -8.06 10.78 -14.48
C SER A 351 -6.82 10.44 -15.30
N GLY A 352 -6.93 10.61 -16.62
CA GLY A 352 -5.79 10.46 -17.52
C GLY A 352 -5.03 11.76 -17.69
N PHE A 353 -3.78 11.63 -18.14
CA PHE A 353 -3.02 12.73 -18.72
C PHE A 353 -2.93 12.49 -20.23
N SER A 354 -3.22 13.52 -21.03
CA SER A 354 -2.98 13.48 -22.48
C SER A 354 -2.38 14.80 -22.92
N CYS A 355 -1.23 14.74 -23.60
CA CYS A 355 -0.64 15.91 -24.25
C CYS A 355 -1.33 16.25 -25.59
N GLU A 356 -2.37 15.52 -25.98
CA GLU A 356 -3.05 15.69 -27.27
C GLU A 356 -4.13 16.79 -27.26
N GLU A 357 -4.60 17.24 -26.09
CA GLU A 357 -5.35 18.49 -25.95
C GLU A 357 -4.39 19.69 -26.08
N LYS A 358 -4.04 19.96 -27.34
CA LYS A 358 -3.00 20.90 -27.76
C LYS A 358 -3.54 22.33 -27.91
N THR A 359 -3.92 22.95 -26.80
CA THR A 359 -3.79 24.41 -26.74
C THR A 359 -3.16 24.79 -25.41
N VAL A 360 -1.84 24.71 -25.36
CA VAL A 360 -1.05 25.27 -24.27
C VAL A 360 -1.15 26.78 -24.36
N HIS A 361 -1.91 27.39 -23.46
CA HIS A 361 -1.95 28.84 -23.32
C HIS A 361 -0.84 29.28 -22.37
N PHE A 362 0.21 29.88 -22.92
CA PHE A 362 1.22 30.54 -22.11
C PHE A 362 0.66 31.83 -21.55
N LYS A 363 0.56 31.91 -20.22
CA LYS A 363 0.27 33.16 -19.50
C LYS A 363 1.59 33.81 -19.10
N GLN A 364 1.68 35.12 -19.30
CA GLN A 364 2.81 35.91 -18.81
C GLN A 364 2.82 35.89 -17.28
N VAL A 365 3.97 35.56 -16.69
CA VAL A 365 4.17 35.67 -15.24
C VAL A 365 4.37 37.13 -14.88
N ALA A 366 3.60 37.61 -13.90
CA ALA A 366 3.57 39.01 -13.52
C ALA A 366 3.73 39.21 -12.01
N ASP A 367 4.21 40.39 -11.64
CA ASP A 367 4.16 40.85 -10.25
C ASP A 367 2.71 41.22 -9.84
N ASP A 368 2.51 41.60 -8.57
CA ASP A 368 1.23 42.02 -8.02
C ASP A 368 0.68 43.32 -8.65
N SER A 369 1.53 44.07 -9.35
CA SER A 369 1.17 45.26 -10.11
C SER A 369 0.87 44.95 -11.58
N GLY A 370 0.97 43.68 -12.00
CA GLY A 370 0.73 43.24 -13.37
C GLY A 370 1.92 43.42 -14.31
N ASN A 371 3.09 43.83 -13.80
CA ASN A 371 4.28 43.98 -14.63
C ASN A 371 4.91 42.61 -14.91
N PRO A 372 5.40 42.37 -16.14
CA PRO A 372 6.14 41.16 -16.45
C PRO A 372 7.36 40.99 -15.53
N VAL A 373 7.55 39.78 -15.01
CA VAL A 373 8.78 39.42 -14.29
C VAL A 373 9.89 39.17 -15.32
N ASN A 374 10.69 40.20 -15.60
CA ASN A 374 11.73 40.21 -16.66
C ASN A 374 13.08 39.59 -16.23
N GLN A 375 13.07 38.59 -15.37
CA GLN A 375 14.27 37.88 -14.90
C GLN A 375 14.04 36.37 -14.89
N PRO A 376 15.11 35.55 -14.84
CA PRO A 376 14.98 34.11 -14.71
C PRO A 376 14.08 33.72 -13.53
N LEU A 377 13.05 32.91 -13.81
CA LEU A 377 12.09 32.45 -12.82
C LEU A 377 12.68 31.28 -12.03
N ASN A 378 13.13 31.55 -10.79
CA ASN A 378 13.50 30.50 -9.85
C ASN A 378 12.28 30.13 -9.01
N LEU A 379 11.45 29.22 -9.52
CA LEU A 379 10.25 28.75 -8.83
C LEU A 379 10.63 27.75 -7.74
N VAL A 380 10.30 28.08 -6.49
CA VAL A 380 10.63 27.26 -5.32
C VAL A 380 9.56 27.40 -4.25
N ASP A 381 9.15 26.27 -3.68
CA ASP A 381 8.32 26.25 -2.48
C ASP A 381 9.19 26.45 -1.22
N TYR A 382 9.70 27.67 -1.05
CA TYR A 382 10.58 28.04 0.07
C TYR A 382 9.86 27.95 1.42
N LEU A 383 8.58 28.31 1.45
CA LEU A 383 7.76 28.37 2.67
C LEU A 383 7.07 27.04 3.00
N ARG A 384 7.13 26.05 2.11
CA ARG A 384 6.48 24.73 2.24
C ARG A 384 4.96 24.83 2.30
N GLU A 385 4.41 25.73 1.49
CA GLU A 385 2.97 25.98 1.39
C GLU A 385 2.30 25.06 0.35
N GLY A 386 3.09 24.28 -0.39
CA GLY A 386 2.61 23.42 -1.48
C GLY A 386 2.50 24.15 -2.82
N GLU A 387 2.78 25.46 -2.86
CA GLU A 387 2.81 26.28 -4.06
C GLU A 387 4.18 26.96 -4.22
N PRO A 388 4.83 26.85 -5.39
CA PRO A 388 6.13 27.48 -5.59
C PRO A 388 5.99 29.00 -5.73
N GLY A 389 6.74 29.76 -4.92
CA GLY A 389 6.95 31.20 -5.11
C GLY A 389 8.15 31.49 -6.02
N ILE A 390 8.44 32.76 -6.28
CA ILE A 390 9.62 33.17 -7.07
C ILE A 390 10.75 33.63 -6.16
N LEU A 391 11.91 32.99 -6.26
CA LEU A 391 13.15 33.46 -5.68
C LEU A 391 13.83 34.47 -6.62
N TYR A 392 13.71 35.75 -6.29
CA TYR A 392 14.21 36.85 -7.11
C TYR A 392 15.51 37.41 -6.52
N ARG A 393 16.57 37.48 -7.33
CA ARG A 393 17.87 38.02 -6.93
C ARG A 393 18.24 39.23 -7.78
N ASN A 394 18.54 40.36 -7.14
CA ASN A 394 19.27 41.45 -7.78
C ASN A 394 20.74 41.49 -7.27
N ALA A 395 21.50 42.50 -7.67
CA ALA A 395 22.92 42.62 -7.31
C ALA A 395 23.17 42.65 -5.79
N GLU A 396 22.21 43.11 -5.00
CA GLU A 396 22.39 43.41 -3.58
C GLU A 396 21.48 42.59 -2.65
N THR A 397 20.41 42.00 -3.18
CA THR A 397 19.30 41.52 -2.36
C THR A 397 18.62 40.31 -2.98
N LEU A 398 18.20 39.39 -2.12
CA LEU A 398 17.36 38.25 -2.43
C LEU A 398 15.95 38.48 -1.87
N TYR A 399 14.94 38.37 -2.72
CA TYR A 399 13.53 38.52 -2.39
C TYR A 399 12.81 37.19 -2.65
N PHE A 400 11.79 36.92 -1.84
CA PHE A 400 10.80 35.88 -2.13
C PHE A 400 9.52 36.54 -2.61
N TYR A 401 8.95 36.08 -3.71
CA TYR A 401 7.64 36.52 -4.16
C TYR A 401 6.64 35.40 -3.92
N HIS A 402 5.55 35.72 -3.22
CA HIS A 402 4.50 34.77 -2.89
C HIS A 402 3.59 34.54 -4.09
N ALA A 403 3.26 33.29 -4.38
CA ALA A 403 2.25 32.94 -5.37
C ALA A 403 0.87 33.50 -4.94
N LEU A 404 0.12 34.05 -5.89
CA LEU A 404 -1.26 34.48 -5.70
C LEU A 404 -2.24 33.66 -6.57
N GLY A 405 -1.74 32.66 -7.29
CA GLY A 405 -2.46 31.97 -8.36
C GLY A 405 -2.44 32.73 -9.69
N GLU A 406 -2.90 32.06 -10.75
CA GLU A 406 -3.09 32.63 -12.09
C GLU A 406 -1.84 33.32 -12.69
N GLY A 407 -0.63 32.88 -12.30
CA GLY A 407 0.63 33.44 -12.79
C GLY A 407 1.03 34.79 -12.16
N LYS A 408 0.36 35.22 -11.09
CA LYS A 408 0.67 36.46 -10.37
C LYS A 408 1.46 36.20 -9.09
N TYR A 409 2.42 37.06 -8.81
CA TYR A 409 3.33 36.92 -7.67
C TYR A 409 3.54 38.25 -6.93
N ARG A 410 3.33 38.26 -5.62
CA ARG A 410 3.54 39.44 -4.78
C ARG A 410 4.94 39.47 -4.23
N LYS A 411 5.67 40.57 -4.50
CA LYS A 411 6.98 40.81 -3.89
C LYS A 411 6.85 40.89 -2.37
N SER A 412 7.67 40.13 -1.64
CA SER A 412 7.74 40.30 -0.19
C SER A 412 8.29 41.69 0.16
N LYS A 413 7.70 42.31 1.18
CA LYS A 413 8.22 43.55 1.78
C LYS A 413 9.54 43.31 2.52
N GLU A 414 9.78 42.06 2.94
CA GLU A 414 10.98 41.63 3.64
C GLU A 414 11.96 40.94 2.69
N THR A 415 13.24 41.20 2.90
CA THR A 415 14.31 40.60 2.11
C THR A 415 14.76 39.30 2.78
N ILE A 416 14.95 38.23 2.00
CA ILE A 416 15.51 36.98 2.52
C ILE A 416 16.97 37.18 2.91
N TYR A 417 17.68 37.97 2.10
CA TYR A 417 19.08 38.30 2.33
C TYR A 417 19.41 39.65 1.71
N ARG A 418 20.24 40.43 2.41
CA ARG A 418 20.86 41.65 1.87
C ARG A 418 22.36 41.46 1.93
N ALA A 419 23.03 41.54 0.77
CA ALA A 419 24.47 41.48 0.71
C ALA A 419 25.06 42.63 1.53
N GLN A 420 25.95 42.30 2.47
CA GLN A 420 26.80 43.32 3.05
C GLN A 420 27.74 43.81 1.95
N PRO A 421 27.93 45.14 1.81
CA PRO A 421 28.89 45.65 0.85
C PRO A 421 30.25 45.00 1.14
N LEU A 422 30.86 44.39 0.11
CA LEU A 422 32.25 43.95 0.20
C LEU A 422 33.07 45.12 0.73
N CYS A 423 33.93 44.86 1.74
CA CYS A 423 34.87 45.86 2.24
C CYS A 423 35.50 46.55 1.02
N ARG A 424 35.28 47.86 0.88
CA ARG A 424 35.96 48.65 -0.13
C ARG A 424 37.45 48.48 0.15
N PHE A 425 38.13 47.66 -0.63
CA PHE A 425 39.57 47.81 -0.74
C PHE A 425 39.78 49.25 -1.22
N PRO A 426 40.54 50.08 -0.49
CA PRO A 426 40.83 51.42 -0.94
C PRO A 426 41.39 51.30 -2.36
N HIS A 427 40.73 51.96 -3.31
CA HIS A 427 41.27 52.16 -4.65
C HIS A 427 42.74 52.57 -4.50
N ALA A 428 43.61 51.97 -5.31
CA ALA A 428 45.00 52.36 -5.37
C ALA A 428 45.08 53.89 -5.40
N ALA A 429 45.81 54.45 -4.43
CA ALA A 429 45.96 55.89 -4.27
C ALA A 429 46.28 56.52 -5.63
N GLN A 430 45.55 57.58 -5.98
CA GLN A 430 45.93 58.44 -7.09
C GLN A 430 47.38 58.93 -6.87
N PRO A 431 48.19 59.06 -7.94
CA PRO A 431 49.60 59.44 -7.81
C PRO A 431 49.68 60.87 -7.25
N GLY A 432 49.98 60.99 -5.95
CA GLY A 432 50.15 62.30 -5.31
C GLY A 432 49.98 62.35 -3.79
N GLU A 433 49.33 61.37 -3.14
CA GLU A 433 49.15 61.40 -1.68
C GLU A 433 50.26 60.64 -0.90
N PRO A 434 50.74 61.19 0.23
CA PRO A 434 51.80 60.56 1.02
C PRO A 434 51.30 59.25 1.67
N ARG A 435 52.02 58.16 1.42
CA ARG A 435 51.76 56.84 2.02
C ARG A 435 51.77 56.93 3.55
N ARG A 436 50.60 56.82 4.20
CA ARG A 436 50.53 56.54 5.64
C ARG A 436 51.08 55.14 5.92
N LYS A 437 52.16 55.06 6.70
CA LYS A 437 52.70 53.80 7.22
C LYS A 437 51.66 53.12 8.10
N TRP A 438 51.27 51.90 7.73
CA TRP A 438 50.48 51.02 8.58
C TRP A 438 51.32 50.59 9.79
N ARG A 439 50.87 50.93 11.00
CA ARG A 439 51.34 50.32 12.25
C ARG A 439 50.61 48.99 12.40
N ASN A 440 51.36 47.90 12.52
CA ASN A 440 50.87 46.61 13.03
C ASN A 440 50.44 46.79 14.50
N PRO A 441 49.18 46.52 14.89
CA PRO A 441 48.89 46.12 16.25
C PRO A 441 49.24 44.63 16.35
N GLY A 442 50.32 44.34 17.06
CA GLY A 442 50.64 42.97 17.43
C GLY A 442 49.59 42.39 18.38
N GLY A 443 49.39 41.08 18.27
CA GLY A 443 48.88 40.24 19.36
C GLY A 443 47.40 39.87 19.31
N MET A 444 47.06 38.80 18.57
CA MET A 444 46.26 37.71 19.14
C MET A 444 46.36 36.46 18.27
N GLU A 445 46.35 35.31 18.93
CA GLU A 445 46.86 34.01 18.49
C GLU A 445 46.07 33.37 17.35
N ARG A 446 46.79 32.61 16.50
CA ARG A 446 46.22 31.75 15.46
C ARG A 446 45.73 30.45 16.10
N GLY A 447 44.41 30.29 16.20
CA GLY A 447 43.77 29.04 16.61
C GLY A 447 42.45 28.80 15.91
N ALA A 448 42.48 28.44 14.62
CA ALA A 448 41.42 27.65 13.95
C ALA A 448 41.86 27.30 12.52
N LYS A 449 42.45 26.12 12.32
CA LYS A 449 42.54 25.50 10.99
C LYS A 449 41.20 24.83 10.68
N GLN A 450 40.34 25.49 9.91
CA GLN A 450 39.24 24.79 9.23
C GLN A 450 39.84 23.97 8.07
N ARG A 451 39.83 22.64 8.23
CA ARG A 451 40.07 21.68 7.14
C ARG A 451 38.90 21.78 6.15
N LEU A 452 39.18 22.27 4.96
CA LEU A 452 38.36 21.99 3.78
C LEU A 452 38.79 20.63 3.23
N LEU A 453 37.88 19.65 3.24
CA LEU A 453 38.06 18.40 2.51
C LEU A 453 37.49 18.57 1.10
N PRO A 454 38.23 18.21 0.04
CA PRO A 454 37.68 18.15 -1.31
C PRO A 454 36.81 16.90 -1.48
N VAL A 455 35.65 17.08 -2.09
CA VAL A 455 34.78 15.99 -2.55
C VAL A 455 35.27 15.59 -3.93
N GLU A 456 35.92 14.42 -4.04
CA GLU A 456 36.13 13.74 -5.31
C GLU A 456 35.02 12.72 -5.54
N TRP A 457 34.44 12.76 -6.74
CA TRP A 457 33.45 11.81 -7.21
C TRP A 457 34.12 10.49 -7.63
N LYS A 458 33.58 9.36 -7.14
CA LYS A 458 33.65 8.04 -7.77
C LYS A 458 32.28 7.39 -7.74
#